data_AF-D4DBD1-F1
#
_entry.id   AF-D4DBD1-F1
#
_cell.length_a   1.000
_cell.length_b   1.000
_cell.length_c   1.000
_cell.angle_alpha   90.00
_cell.angle_beta   90.00
_cell.angle_gamma   90.00
#
_symmetry.space_group_name_H-M   'P 1'
#
loop_
_entity.id
_entity.type
_entity.pdbx_description
1 polymer ?
#
loop_
_entity_poly.entity_id
_entity_poly.type
_entity_poly.pdbx_seq_one_letter_code
_entity_poly.pdbx_strand_id
1 'polypeptide(L)'
;MGVGSAGPLFSVPEAISIQNLPPNGGTIAAFVYLLLYMLMEPVAGTMLAPLLLSGTAYINHLLAAYGQTAVYWSLAVQGVAWILQFVGHGVFEGRAPALLDNLVQAFFLAPFFVWLEVLFYLGYRPELKSRLDAAIAKEVAKFNKQKAEKSKAK
;
A
#
# COMPACT_ATOMS: atom_id res chain seq x y z
N MET A 1 18.22 25.95 -3.09
CA MET A 1 17.53 25.56 -1.84
C MET A 1 17.07 24.12 -1.98
N GLY A 2 17.84 23.18 -1.44
CA GLY A 2 17.57 21.74 -1.57
C GLY A 2 16.57 21.28 -0.52
N VAL A 3 15.34 20.99 -0.95
CA VAL A 3 14.39 20.18 -0.17
C VAL A 3 14.89 18.74 -0.34
N GLY A 4 15.57 18.13 0.63
CA GLY A 4 14.98 17.60 1.85
C GLY A 4 14.54 16.14 1.59
N SER A 5 15.23 15.16 2.20
CA SER A 5 14.93 13.70 2.25
C SER A 5 15.46 12.71 1.19
N ALA A 6 16.11 13.15 0.11
CA ALA A 6 16.59 12.23 -0.95
C ALA A 6 17.87 11.44 -0.61
N GLY A 7 18.74 12.00 0.25
CA GLY A 7 20.02 11.39 0.62
C GLY A 7 19.92 10.41 1.79
N PRO A 8 20.99 9.63 2.05
CA PRO A 8 21.10 8.80 3.25
C PRO A 8 20.88 9.64 4.52
N LEU A 9 20.05 9.16 5.45
CA LEU A 9 19.82 9.81 6.74
C LEU A 9 20.95 9.52 7.74
N PHE A 10 21.64 8.39 7.56
CA PHE A 10 22.82 7.98 8.32
C PHE A 10 23.77 7.20 7.41
N SER A 11 25.05 7.12 7.78
CA SER A 11 26.02 6.29 7.09
C SER A 11 25.98 4.85 7.61
N VAL A 12 26.15 3.89 6.71
CA VAL A 12 26.31 2.47 7.04
C VAL A 12 27.70 2.01 6.62
N PRO A 13 28.31 1.05 7.33
CA PRO A 13 29.55 0.42 6.88
C PRO A 13 29.41 -0.14 5.45
N GLU A 14 30.48 -0.06 4.66
CA GLU A 14 30.49 -0.53 3.27
C GLU A 14 30.06 -2.01 3.16
N ALA A 15 30.41 -2.83 4.15
CA ALA A 15 30.06 -4.25 4.23
C ALA A 15 28.54 -4.54 4.22
N ILE A 16 27.69 -3.59 4.63
CA ILE A 16 26.23 -3.74 4.66
C ILE A 16 25.52 -2.74 3.74
N SER A 17 26.29 -1.98 2.95
CA SER A 17 25.74 -1.05 1.98
C SER A 17 25.17 -1.83 0.79
N ILE A 18 23.90 -1.57 0.47
CA ILE A 18 23.24 -2.21 -0.67
C ILE A 18 23.06 -1.17 -1.77
N GLN A 19 23.45 -1.55 -2.99
CA GLN A 19 23.33 -0.68 -4.15
C GLN A 19 21.88 -0.21 -4.34
N ASN A 20 21.71 1.10 -4.55
CA ASN A 20 20.42 1.77 -4.71
C ASN A 20 19.43 1.61 -3.53
N LEU A 21 19.87 1.12 -2.37
CA LEU A 21 19.08 1.11 -1.14
C LEU A 21 19.80 1.89 -0.02
N PRO A 22 20.07 3.19 -0.23
CA PRO A 22 20.61 4.03 0.84
C PRO A 22 19.60 4.09 2.00
N PRO A 23 20.04 4.29 3.25
CA PRO A 23 19.15 4.45 4.41
C PRO A 23 18.46 5.83 4.41
N ASN A 24 17.66 6.10 3.38
CA ASN A 24 16.80 7.27 3.27
C ASN A 24 15.38 6.95 3.72
N GLY A 25 14.50 7.95 3.74
CA GLY A 25 13.12 7.77 4.20
C GLY A 25 12.34 6.69 3.42
N GLY A 26 12.57 6.58 2.10
CA GLY A 26 11.93 5.59 1.24
C GLY A 26 12.34 4.16 1.57
N THR A 27 13.64 3.92 1.74
CA THR A 27 14.17 2.61 2.15
C THR A 27 13.68 2.21 3.54
N ILE A 28 13.70 3.14 4.51
CA ILE A 28 13.18 2.87 5.86
C ILE A 28 11.69 2.52 5.79
N ALA A 29 10.90 3.28 5.04
CA ALA A 29 9.48 2.98 4.87
C ALA A 29 9.28 1.59 4.25
N ALA A 30 10.03 1.23 3.21
CA ALA A 30 9.95 -0.09 2.58
C ALA A 30 10.21 -1.23 3.58
N PHE A 31 11.23 -1.10 4.44
CA PHE A 31 11.49 -2.09 5.49
C PHE A 31 10.40 -2.14 6.56
N VAL A 32 9.85 -0.99 6.97
CA VAL A 32 8.72 -0.93 7.91
C VAL A 32 7.51 -1.66 7.33
N TYR A 33 7.14 -1.35 6.08
CA TYR A 33 6.06 -2.03 5.37
C TYR A 33 6.31 -3.53 5.25
N LEU A 34 7.53 -3.94 4.89
CA LEU A 34 7.90 -5.33 4.78
C LEU A 34 7.74 -6.08 6.11
N LEU A 35 8.27 -5.53 7.20
CA LEU A 35 8.16 -6.10 8.54
C LEU A 35 6.71 -6.22 8.97
N LEU A 36 5.91 -5.17 8.80
CA LEU A 36 4.48 -5.18 9.12
C LEU A 36 3.75 -6.29 8.35
N TYR A 37 4.02 -6.45 7.06
CA TYR A 37 3.35 -7.44 6.23
C TYR A 37 3.78 -8.87 6.54
N MET A 38 5.05 -9.11 6.84
CA MET A 38 5.51 -10.41 7.33
C MET A 38 4.93 -10.76 8.70
N LEU A 39 4.72 -9.78 9.59
CA LEU A 39 4.06 -10.00 10.88
C LEU A 39 2.57 -10.32 10.71
N MET A 40 1.92 -9.75 9.69
CA MET A 40 0.51 -10.01 9.41
C MET A 40 0.29 -11.37 8.74
N GLU A 41 1.02 -11.66 7.67
CA GLU A 41 0.97 -12.94 6.96
C GLU A 41 2.39 -13.25 6.47
N PRO A 42 3.12 -14.16 7.14
CA PRO A 42 4.53 -14.38 6.85
C PRO A 42 4.84 -14.77 5.41
N VAL A 43 4.01 -15.61 4.79
CA VAL A 43 4.30 -16.15 3.46
C VAL A 43 4.02 -15.10 2.39
N ALA A 44 2.82 -14.53 2.35
CA ALA A 44 2.42 -13.47 1.44
C ALA A 44 3.25 -12.19 1.65
N GLY A 45 3.58 -11.84 2.90
CA GLY A 45 4.45 -10.73 3.24
C GLY A 45 5.87 -10.94 2.70
N THR A 46 6.46 -12.13 2.89
CA THR A 46 7.78 -12.44 2.32
C THR A 46 7.75 -12.51 0.79
N MET A 47 6.67 -13.01 0.18
CA MET A 47 6.51 -13.01 -1.28
C MET A 47 6.47 -11.59 -1.87
N LEU A 48 6.04 -10.59 -1.11
CA LEU A 48 6.03 -9.19 -1.53
C LEU A 48 7.42 -8.53 -1.46
N ALA A 49 8.35 -9.10 -0.67
CA ALA A 49 9.67 -8.51 -0.41
C ALA A 49 10.47 -8.18 -1.68
N PRO A 50 10.59 -9.08 -2.67
CA PRO A 50 11.34 -8.78 -3.88
C PRO A 50 10.74 -7.60 -4.64
N LEU A 51 9.41 -7.52 -4.76
CA LEU A 51 8.73 -6.43 -5.45
C LEU A 51 8.93 -5.10 -4.73
N LEU A 52 8.76 -5.09 -3.41
CA LEU A 52 8.88 -3.86 -2.63
C LEU A 52 10.33 -3.35 -2.62
N LEU A 53 11.31 -4.22 -2.34
CA LEU A 53 12.71 -3.83 -2.26
C LEU A 53 13.29 -3.46 -3.64
N SER A 54 12.98 -4.22 -4.70
CA SER A 54 13.43 -3.89 -6.05
C SER A 54 12.77 -2.62 -6.58
N GLY A 55 11.48 -2.41 -6.29
CA GLY A 55 10.78 -1.17 -6.60
C GLY A 55 11.43 0.03 -5.90
N THR A 56 11.71 -0.07 -4.60
CA THR A 56 12.42 0.99 -3.87
C THR A 56 13.82 1.24 -4.44
N ALA A 57 14.58 0.18 -4.73
CA ALA A 57 15.89 0.30 -5.35
C ALA A 57 15.82 1.00 -6.72
N TYR A 58 14.82 0.65 -7.53
CA TYR A 58 14.61 1.26 -8.84
C TYR A 58 14.25 2.74 -8.74
N ILE A 59 13.37 3.13 -7.81
CA ILE A 59 13.04 4.56 -7.60
C ILE A 59 14.25 5.34 -7.10
N ASN A 60 15.07 4.78 -6.21
CA ASN A 60 16.34 5.41 -5.80
C ASN A 60 17.32 5.54 -6.96
N HIS A 61 17.38 4.55 -7.86
CA HIS A 61 18.17 4.64 -9.08
C HIS A 61 17.68 5.77 -10.00
N LEU A 62 16.37 5.87 -10.23
CA LEU A 62 15.78 6.96 -11.02
C LEU A 62 16.04 8.33 -10.39
N LEU A 63 15.98 8.42 -9.06
CA LEU A 63 16.29 9.64 -8.34
C LEU A 63 17.76 10.04 -8.52
N ALA A 64 18.69 9.08 -8.48
CA ALA A 64 20.11 9.33 -8.74
C ALA A 64 20.37 9.75 -10.20
N ALA A 65 19.68 9.13 -11.16
CA ALA A 65 19.86 9.39 -12.59
C ALA A 65 19.20 10.70 -13.07
N TYR A 66 18.02 11.05 -12.53
CA TYR A 66 17.18 12.14 -13.05
C TYR A 66 16.86 13.24 -12.03
N GLY A 67 17.29 13.11 -10.77
CA GLY A 67 17.07 14.10 -9.72
C GLY A 67 15.59 14.44 -9.53
N GLN A 68 15.28 15.74 -9.50
CA GLN A 68 13.92 16.23 -9.24
C GLN A 68 12.90 15.85 -10.31
N THR A 69 13.34 15.58 -11.55
CA THR A 69 12.43 15.09 -12.59
C THR A 69 11.78 13.77 -12.19
N ALA A 70 12.53 12.85 -11.57
CA ALA A 70 11.97 11.59 -11.06
C ALA A 70 10.95 11.82 -9.94
N VAL A 71 11.20 12.81 -9.07
CA VAL A 71 10.27 13.19 -8.00
C VAL A 71 8.97 13.74 -8.58
N TYR A 72 9.04 14.64 -9.56
CA TYR A 72 7.85 15.21 -10.19
C TYR A 72 6.99 14.15 -10.87
N TRP A 73 7.62 13.22 -11.60
CA TRP A 73 6.90 12.10 -12.21
C TRP A 73 6.29 11.16 -11.16
N SER A 74 7.02 10.88 -10.08
CA SER A 74 6.50 10.05 -8.97
C SER A 74 5.27 10.69 -8.31
N LEU A 75 5.30 11.99 -8.06
CA LEU A 75 4.17 12.74 -7.52
C LEU A 75 2.99 12.82 -8.51
N ALA A 76 3.26 12.98 -9.80
CA ALA A 76 2.22 12.97 -10.83
C ALA A 76 1.52 11.60 -10.90
N VAL A 77 2.28 10.51 -10.92
CA VAL A 77 1.74 9.14 -10.90
C VAL A 77 0.94 8.91 -9.62
N GLN A 78 1.47 9.32 -8.47
CA GLN A 78 0.78 9.22 -7.19
C GLN A 78 -0.57 9.97 -7.19
N GLY A 79 -0.58 11.20 -7.71
CA GLY A 79 -1.78 12.02 -7.82
C GLY A 79 -2.83 11.39 -8.73
N VAL A 80 -2.42 10.90 -9.90
CA VAL A 80 -3.33 10.20 -10.83
C VAL A 80 -3.89 8.93 -10.19
N ALA A 81 -3.05 8.13 -9.53
CA ALA A 81 -3.49 6.92 -8.84
C ALA A 81 -4.52 7.22 -7.74
N TRP A 82 -4.34 8.30 -6.98
CA TRP A 82 -5.31 8.75 -5.98
C TRP A 82 -6.64 9.20 -6.59
N ILE A 83 -6.59 9.95 -7.69
CA ILE A 83 -7.82 10.34 -8.41
C ILE A 83 -8.58 9.09 -8.85
N LEU A 84 -7.88 8.11 -9.42
CA LEU A 84 -8.50 6.84 -9.83
C LEU A 84 -9.09 6.07 -8.65
N GLN A 85 -8.41 6.03 -7.49
CA GLN A 85 -8.94 5.40 -6.28
C GLN A 85 -10.21 6.10 -5.77
N PHE A 86 -10.21 7.43 -5.70
CA PHE A 86 -11.37 8.20 -5.26
C PHE A 86 -12.55 8.08 -6.22
N VAL A 87 -12.30 8.07 -7.53
CA VAL A 87 -13.33 7.82 -8.53
C VAL A 87 -13.87 6.39 -8.41
N GLY A 88 -12.98 5.40 -8.25
CA GLY A 88 -13.34 4.00 -7.98
C GLY A 88 -14.31 3.87 -6.82
N HIS A 89 -13.91 4.33 -5.64
CA HIS A 89 -14.74 4.22 -4.44
C HIS A 89 -15.99 5.11 -4.48
N GLY A 90 -15.86 6.35 -4.94
CA GLY A 90 -16.96 7.32 -4.93
C GLY A 90 -18.03 7.08 -5.99
N VAL A 91 -17.61 6.82 -7.24
CA VAL A 91 -18.53 6.71 -8.38
C VAL A 91 -18.98 5.27 -8.60
N PHE A 92 -18.05 4.31 -8.59
CA PHE A 92 -18.37 2.92 -8.93
C PHE A 92 -18.84 2.11 -7.71
N GLU A 93 -18.24 2.31 -6.54
CA GLU A 93 -18.65 1.59 -5.33
C GLU A 93 -19.70 2.34 -4.48
N GLY A 94 -19.85 3.65 -4.68
CA GLY A 94 -20.75 4.50 -3.89
C GLY A 94 -20.39 4.51 -2.40
N ARG A 95 -19.11 4.31 -2.05
CA ARG A 95 -18.60 4.20 -0.68
C ARG A 95 -17.59 5.32 -0.40
N ALA A 96 -17.58 5.78 0.84
CA ALA A 96 -16.53 6.70 1.29
C ALA A 96 -15.18 5.95 1.31
N PRO A 97 -14.09 6.60 0.87
CA PRO A 97 -12.77 5.98 0.94
C PRO A 97 -12.35 5.80 2.40
N ALA A 98 -11.75 4.65 2.73
CA ALA A 98 -11.29 4.32 4.09
C ALA A 98 -10.33 5.36 4.68
N LEU A 99 -9.72 6.20 3.84
CA LEU A 99 -8.94 7.37 4.23
C LEU A 99 -9.69 8.32 5.17
N LEU A 100 -11.01 8.45 5.03
CA LEU A 100 -11.83 9.33 5.87
C LEU A 100 -12.17 8.73 7.23
N ASP A 101 -12.08 7.40 7.37
CA ASP A 101 -12.50 6.68 8.56
C ASP A 101 -11.31 6.20 9.41
N ASN A 102 -10.24 5.73 8.78
CA ASN A 102 -9.07 5.18 9.47
C ASN A 102 -7.80 5.24 8.60
N LEU A 103 -6.91 6.18 8.90
CA LEU A 103 -5.63 6.36 8.19
C LEU A 103 -4.73 5.12 8.24
N VAL A 104 -4.71 4.40 9.37
CA VAL A 104 -3.88 3.18 9.52
C VAL A 104 -4.36 2.11 8.55
N GLN A 105 -5.67 1.91 8.46
CA GLN A 105 -6.25 0.96 7.53
C GLN A 105 -6.00 1.36 6.08
N ALA A 106 -6.14 2.64 5.76
CA ALA A 106 -5.95 3.15 4.40
C ALA A 106 -4.50 3.03 3.91
N PHE A 107 -3.52 3.38 4.73
CA PHE A 107 -2.12 3.43 4.29
C PHE A 107 -1.36 2.12 4.50
N PHE A 108 -1.65 1.37 5.58
CA PHE A 108 -0.93 0.13 5.88
C PHE A 108 -1.67 -1.09 5.38
N LEU A 109 -2.97 -1.23 5.71
CA LEU A 109 -3.69 -2.47 5.43
C LEU A 109 -4.16 -2.57 3.97
N ALA A 110 -4.59 -1.47 3.36
CA ALA A 110 -5.18 -1.51 2.01
C ALA A 110 -4.21 -2.01 0.93
N PRO A 111 -2.93 -1.58 0.86
CA PRO A 111 -2.00 -2.12 -0.15
C PRO A 111 -1.77 -3.63 0.01
N PHE A 112 -1.70 -4.12 1.24
CA PHE A 112 -1.53 -5.55 1.51
C PHE A 112 -2.78 -6.36 1.16
N PHE A 113 -3.97 -5.78 1.36
CA PHE A 113 -5.22 -6.39 0.94
C PHE A 113 -5.25 -6.61 -0.58
N VAL A 114 -4.86 -5.61 -1.38
CA VAL A 114 -4.76 -5.76 -2.86
C VAL A 114 -3.75 -6.84 -3.23
N TRP A 115 -2.61 -6.91 -2.54
CA TRP A 115 -1.63 -7.97 -2.76
C TRP A 115 -2.19 -9.36 -2.47
N LEU A 116 -2.92 -9.52 -1.37
CA LEU A 116 -3.59 -10.78 -1.04
C LEU A 116 -4.64 -11.17 -2.08
N GLU A 117 -5.41 -10.22 -2.61
CA GLU A 117 -6.37 -10.51 -3.70
C GLU A 117 -5.68 -11.02 -4.96
N VAL A 118 -4.53 -10.43 -5.34
CA VAL A 118 -3.70 -10.94 -6.45
C VAL A 118 -3.25 -12.38 -6.17
N LEU A 119 -2.75 -12.65 -4.97
CA LEU A 119 -2.33 -14.01 -4.60
C LEU A 119 -3.51 -15.00 -4.61
N PHE A 120 -4.68 -14.59 -4.10
CA PHE A 120 -5.90 -15.39 -4.11
C PHE A 120 -6.37 -15.70 -5.52
N TYR A 121 -6.25 -14.74 -6.44
CA TYR A 121 -6.52 -14.96 -7.87
C TYR A 121 -5.55 -15.99 -8.47
N LEU A 122 -4.30 -16.03 -8.02
CA LEU A 122 -3.31 -17.04 -8.38
C LEU A 122 -3.48 -18.39 -7.63
N GLY A 123 -4.54 -18.54 -6.82
CA GLY A 123 -4.85 -19.79 -6.12
C GLY A 123 -4.21 -19.92 -4.72
N TYR A 124 -3.64 -18.85 -4.17
CA TYR A 124 -3.10 -18.87 -2.81
C TYR A 124 -4.23 -19.05 -1.78
N ARG A 125 -4.05 -19.98 -0.83
CA ARG A 125 -4.93 -20.23 0.34
C ARG A 125 -6.44 -20.05 0.07
N PRO A 126 -7.06 -20.89 -0.78
CA PRO A 126 -8.48 -20.76 -1.14
C PRO A 126 -9.43 -20.84 0.07
N GLU A 127 -9.08 -21.60 1.12
CA GLU A 127 -9.85 -21.65 2.36
C GLU A 127 -9.86 -20.31 3.11
N LEU A 128 -8.72 -19.61 3.13
CA LEU A 128 -8.62 -18.28 3.74
C LEU A 128 -9.48 -17.28 2.95
N LYS A 129 -9.39 -17.31 1.62
CA LYS A 129 -10.23 -16.49 0.75
C LYS A 129 -11.72 -16.74 1.03
N SER A 130 -12.15 -18.00 1.08
CA SER A 130 -13.55 -18.36 1.34
C SER A 130 -14.06 -17.83 2.69
N ARG A 131 -13.24 -17.95 3.75
CA ARG A 131 -13.57 -17.41 5.07
C ARG A 131 -13.65 -15.88 5.06
N LEU A 132 -12.75 -15.21 4.35
CA LEU A 132 -12.74 -13.76 4.20
C LEU A 132 -13.96 -13.27 3.43
N ASP A 133 -14.29 -13.90 2.30
CA ASP A 133 -15.47 -13.58 1.49
C ASP A 133 -16.76 -13.72 2.31
N ALA A 134 -16.89 -14.78 3.11
CA ALA A 134 -18.02 -14.98 4.00
C ALA A 134 -18.14 -13.88 5.08
N ALA A 135 -17.01 -13.46 5.65
CA ALA A 135 -16.98 -12.38 6.63
C ALA A 135 -17.35 -11.02 5.99
N ILE A 136 -16.82 -10.73 4.80
CA ILE A 136 -17.15 -9.52 4.03
C ILE A 136 -18.64 -9.48 3.70
N ALA A 137 -19.21 -10.59 3.20
CA ALA A 137 -20.63 -10.68 2.88
C ALA A 137 -21.52 -10.36 4.10
N LYS A 138 -21.15 -10.87 5.28
CA LYS A 138 -21.85 -10.60 6.54
C LYS A 138 -21.79 -9.12 6.92
N GLU A 139 -20.63 -8.49 6.84
CA GLU A 139 -20.48 -7.07 7.16
C GLU A 139 -21.20 -6.16 6.14
N VAL A 140 -21.17 -6.49 4.85
CA VAL A 140 -21.91 -5.76 3.82
C VAL A 140 -23.42 -5.86 4.06
N ALA A 141 -23.94 -7.03 4.40
CA ALA A 141 -25.35 -7.20 4.73
C ALA A 141 -25.76 -6.36 5.95
N LYS A 142 -24.92 -6.33 7.00
CA LYS A 142 -25.13 -5.52 8.20
C LYS A 142 -25.14 -4.02 7.87
N PHE A 143 -24.18 -3.54 7.07
CA PHE A 143 -24.11 -2.15 6.63
C PHE A 143 -25.36 -1.74 5.83
N ASN A 144 -25.79 -2.58 4.89
CA ASN A 144 -26.99 -2.32 4.07
C ASN A 144 -28.26 -2.26 4.94
N LYS A 145 -28.39 -3.15 5.93
CA LYS A 145 -29.52 -3.14 6.88
C LYS A 145 -29.55 -1.84 7.69
N GLN A 146 -28.39 -1.41 8.24
CA GLN A 146 -28.28 -0.15 8.99
C GLN A 146 -28.63 1.07 8.13
N LYS A 147 -28.19 1.08 6.86
CA LYS A 147 -28.53 2.15 5.92
C LYS A 147 -30.04 2.22 5.66
N ALA A 148 -30.70 1.07 5.49
CA ALA A 148 -32.14 1.00 5.29
C ALA A 148 -32.94 1.46 6.52
N GLU A 149 -32.52 1.07 7.72
CA GLU A 149 -33.14 1.52 8.99
C GLU A 149 -33.01 3.03 9.18
N LYS A 150 -31.82 3.61 8.95
CA LYS A 150 -31.61 5.06 9.00
C LYS A 150 -32.45 5.82 7.99
N SER A 151 -32.67 5.26 6.80
CA SER A 151 -33.52 5.87 5.77
C SER A 151 -35.01 5.82 6.11
N LYS A 152 -35.46 4.87 6.93
CA LYS A 152 -36.86 4.77 7.38
C LYS A 152 -37.16 5.64 8.60
N ALA A 153 -36.13 5.99 9.38
CA ALA A 153 -36.23 6.84 10.56
C ALA A 153 -36.14 8.35 10.25
N LYS A 154 -35.88 8.71 8.99
CA LYS A 154 -35.83 10.09 8.48
C LYS A 154 -37.07 10.37 7.66
#